data_AF-A0A958RLN5-F1
#
_entry.id   AF-A0A958RLN5-F1
#
_cell.length_a   1.000
_cell.length_b   1.000
_cell.length_c   1.000
_cell.angle_alpha   90.00
_cell.angle_beta   90.00
_cell.angle_gamma   90.00
#
_symmetry.space_group_name_H-M   'P 1'
#
loop_
_entity.id
_entity.type
_entity.pdbx_description
1 polymer ?
#
loop_
_entity_poly.entity_id
_entity_poly.type
_entity_poly.pdbx_seq_one_letter_code
_entity_poly.pdbx_strand_id
1 'polypeptide(L)'
;NEKGESFSYSAEELMARGLNRWRGWHCTAGVENMYITHDGSIYGSVCREGGFIGNVFEVNFYNRMKYVKCTRRYCTCGTDMALRKFKRLKNRYQAYHITPVEVDEEPERDYVAVQNHYQNEIPPKQVLWDLGRRCNYACSYCPPATSNRYEAHKTLGSLTHAMTNIENSFLKGDVGKFIFGGGEPTMNPDFLDFVKDVHGRVPANSPKENHWIHVTTNGSRLPDYYLELIRYAGLTFSVHFEFYQKPKFLEVIGSLAQAKAKDPNLQWRYIGIRIMVPPGRGGEAQSLIDDLKALPHFDDQAVVNVSPLLEFSPNYEFDFESKMPTSYSAQELALFD
;
A
#
# COMPACT_ATOMS: atom_id res chain seq x y z
N ASN A 1 22.46 -6.45 -10.98
CA ASN A 1 23.66 -5.59 -11.24
C ASN A 1 23.84 -5.45 -12.75
N GLU A 2 24.98 -4.94 -13.26
CA GLU A 2 25.22 -4.86 -14.72
C GLU A 2 25.34 -6.24 -15.40
N LYS A 3 25.67 -7.30 -14.65
CA LYS A 3 25.82 -8.68 -15.12
C LYS A 3 24.50 -9.45 -15.22
N GLY A 4 23.40 -8.90 -14.71
CA GLY A 4 22.07 -9.54 -14.72
C GLY A 4 21.74 -10.35 -13.46
N GLU A 5 22.63 -10.41 -12.48
CA GLU A 5 22.39 -11.04 -11.17
C GLU A 5 21.49 -10.14 -10.31
N SER A 6 20.67 -10.73 -9.44
CA SER A 6 19.69 -9.99 -8.62
C SER A 6 19.54 -10.56 -7.22
N PHE A 7 19.04 -9.72 -6.32
CA PHE A 7 18.85 -10.03 -4.91
C PHE A 7 17.48 -9.53 -4.49
N SER A 8 16.81 -10.30 -3.64
CA SER A 8 15.49 -9.97 -3.12
C SER A 8 15.61 -9.46 -1.69
N TYR A 9 14.94 -8.34 -1.42
CA TYR A 9 14.86 -7.73 -0.10
C TYR A 9 13.42 -7.30 0.15
N SER A 10 12.96 -7.41 1.39
CA SER A 10 11.75 -6.72 1.84
C SER A 10 11.96 -5.19 1.81
N ALA A 11 10.86 -4.44 1.88
CA ALA A 11 10.91 -2.98 1.97
C ALA A 11 11.66 -2.54 3.24
N GLU A 12 11.42 -3.26 4.33
CA GLU A 12 12.00 -3.08 5.66
C GLU A 12 13.51 -3.33 5.63
N GLU A 13 13.96 -4.43 5.01
CA GLU A 13 15.39 -4.75 4.85
C GLU A 13 16.12 -3.68 4.01
N LEU A 14 15.50 -3.19 2.94
CA LEU A 14 16.08 -2.11 2.12
C LEU A 14 16.30 -0.84 2.94
N MET A 15 15.37 -0.50 3.85
CA MET A 15 15.49 0.65 4.73
C MET A 15 16.57 0.43 5.80
N ALA A 16 16.53 -0.71 6.50
CA ALA A 16 17.47 -1.05 7.56
C ALA A 16 18.93 -1.07 7.06
N ARG A 17 19.16 -1.59 5.86
CA ARG A 17 20.49 -1.65 5.21
C ARG A 17 20.88 -0.35 4.50
N GLY A 18 20.00 0.65 4.45
CA GLY A 18 20.23 1.91 3.74
C GLY A 18 20.37 1.77 2.22
N LEU A 19 19.80 0.70 1.65
CA LEU A 19 19.82 0.38 0.21
C LEU A 19 18.71 1.11 -0.57
N ASN A 20 17.82 1.82 0.10
CA ASN A 20 16.71 2.62 -0.47
C ASN A 20 17.13 4.01 -1.02
N ARG A 21 18.38 4.17 -1.47
CA ARG A 21 18.97 5.46 -1.89
C ARG A 21 19.16 5.53 -3.41
N TRP A 22 18.17 6.07 -4.13
CA TRP A 22 18.16 6.11 -5.61
C TRP A 22 18.18 7.53 -6.19
N ARG A 23 18.82 8.48 -5.49
CA ARG A 23 18.97 9.84 -6.00
C ARG A 23 19.67 9.85 -7.36
N GLY A 24 19.10 10.57 -8.33
CA GLY A 24 19.59 10.68 -9.70
C GLY A 24 19.19 9.53 -10.63
N TRP A 25 18.56 8.47 -10.13
CA TRP A 25 18.06 7.36 -10.93
C TRP A 25 16.74 7.73 -11.63
N HIS A 26 16.41 6.99 -12.67
CA HIS A 26 15.12 7.09 -13.35
C HIS A 26 14.12 6.18 -12.63
N CYS A 27 12.97 6.72 -12.27
CA CYS A 27 11.87 6.04 -11.58
C CYS A 27 10.64 5.96 -12.49
N THR A 28 9.91 4.84 -12.43
CA THR A 28 8.66 4.63 -13.17
C THR A 28 7.42 5.26 -12.51
N ALA A 29 7.61 6.12 -11.52
CA ALA A 29 6.55 6.94 -10.93
C ALA A 29 5.81 7.75 -12.01
N GLY A 30 4.50 7.59 -12.09
CA GLY A 30 3.68 8.18 -13.15
C GLY A 30 3.81 7.47 -14.50
N VAL A 31 4.38 6.27 -14.57
CA VAL A 31 4.31 5.37 -15.74
C VAL A 31 3.66 4.05 -15.34
N GLU A 32 4.08 3.53 -14.19
CA GLU A 32 3.60 2.26 -13.63
C GLU A 32 2.81 2.45 -12.34
N ASN A 33 2.77 3.68 -11.84
CA ASN A 33 2.05 4.02 -10.62
C ASN A 33 1.35 5.37 -10.75
N MET A 34 0.27 5.50 -10.01
CA MET A 34 -0.52 6.71 -9.87
C MET A 34 -0.92 6.85 -8.40
N TYR A 35 -0.73 8.04 -7.84
CA TYR A 35 -1.24 8.39 -6.52
C TYR A 35 -2.31 9.47 -6.66
N ILE A 36 -3.49 9.21 -6.11
CA ILE A 36 -4.65 10.09 -6.13
C ILE A 36 -4.96 10.50 -4.69
N THR A 37 -4.91 11.80 -4.42
CA THR A 37 -5.24 12.36 -3.09
C THR A 37 -6.74 12.50 -2.90
N HIS A 38 -7.17 12.81 -1.68
CA HIS A 38 -8.58 12.93 -1.28
C HIS A 38 -9.44 13.88 -2.14
N ASP A 39 -8.83 14.89 -2.76
CA ASP A 39 -9.46 15.90 -3.62
C ASP A 39 -9.47 15.51 -5.10
N GLY A 40 -8.86 14.37 -5.44
CA GLY A 40 -8.70 13.89 -6.80
C GLY A 40 -7.41 14.32 -7.48
N SER A 41 -6.53 15.09 -6.82
CA SER A 41 -5.25 15.48 -7.41
C SER A 41 -4.35 14.26 -7.65
N ILE A 42 -3.68 14.25 -8.79
CA ILE A 42 -2.90 13.11 -9.28
C ILE A 42 -1.41 13.42 -9.24
N TYR A 43 -0.65 12.47 -8.72
CA TYR A 43 0.81 12.44 -8.72
C TYR A 43 1.30 11.09 -9.23
N GLY A 44 2.58 11.00 -9.60
CA GLY A 44 3.15 9.74 -10.10
C GLY A 44 3.39 8.68 -9.02
N SER A 45 3.48 9.09 -7.76
CA SER A 45 3.69 8.23 -6.59
C SER A 45 3.47 9.02 -5.30
N VAL A 46 3.53 8.36 -4.14
CA VAL A 46 3.31 8.97 -2.83
C VAL A 46 4.38 10.04 -2.51
N CYS A 47 5.62 9.85 -2.94
CA CYS A 47 6.70 10.85 -2.80
C CYS A 47 6.47 12.14 -3.59
N ARG A 48 5.46 12.17 -4.47
CA ARG A 48 5.08 13.27 -5.36
C ARG A 48 6.20 13.73 -6.29
N GLU A 49 7.23 12.90 -6.50
CA GLU A 49 8.30 13.31 -7.38
C GLU A 49 7.86 13.48 -8.83
N GLY A 50 8.39 14.55 -9.42
CA GLY A 50 7.94 15.07 -10.70
C GLY A 50 6.62 15.86 -10.64
N GLY A 51 6.02 16.07 -9.47
CA GLY A 51 4.93 17.04 -9.30
C GLY A 51 3.55 16.59 -9.77
N PHE A 52 2.64 17.55 -9.78
CA PHE A 52 1.23 17.40 -10.11
C PHE A 52 1.02 16.99 -11.57
N ILE A 53 0.12 16.05 -11.81
CA ILE A 53 -0.20 15.51 -13.15
C ILE A 53 -1.54 16.04 -13.64
N GLY A 54 -2.56 16.06 -12.79
CA GLY A 54 -3.93 16.41 -13.15
C GLY A 54 -4.93 16.06 -12.04
N ASN A 55 -6.23 16.03 -12.36
CA ASN A 55 -7.27 15.61 -11.43
C ASN A 55 -8.11 14.44 -12.01
N VAL A 56 -8.38 13.41 -11.22
CA VAL A 56 -9.05 12.18 -11.66
C VAL A 56 -10.49 12.40 -12.11
N PHE A 57 -11.13 13.46 -11.63
CA PHE A 57 -12.51 13.80 -11.98
C PHE A 57 -12.61 14.58 -13.32
N GLU A 58 -11.49 15.04 -13.87
CA GLU A 58 -11.41 15.78 -15.13
C GLU A 58 -11.11 14.86 -16.33
N VAL A 59 -11.51 15.26 -17.54
CA VAL A 59 -11.25 14.49 -18.77
C VAL A 59 -9.82 14.77 -19.28
N ASN A 60 -9.14 13.75 -19.83
CA ASN A 60 -7.78 13.86 -20.42
C ASN A 60 -6.69 14.35 -19.45
N PHE A 61 -6.73 13.93 -18.19
CA PHE A 61 -5.79 14.39 -17.16
C PHE A 61 -4.37 13.79 -17.27
N TYR A 62 -4.14 12.76 -18.11
CA TYR A 62 -2.92 11.96 -18.04
C TYR A 62 -2.11 11.96 -19.35
N ASN A 63 -0.91 12.56 -19.31
CA ASN A 63 0.08 12.46 -20.40
C ASN A 63 1.48 12.11 -19.89
N ARG A 64 1.58 11.48 -18.72
CA ARG A 64 2.89 11.15 -18.15
C ARG A 64 3.36 9.79 -18.67
N MET A 65 4.19 9.85 -19.72
CA MET A 65 4.86 8.68 -20.32
C MET A 65 6.38 8.69 -20.09
N LYS A 66 6.89 9.64 -19.29
CA LYS A 66 8.33 9.85 -19.07
C LYS A 66 8.74 9.47 -17.66
N TYR A 67 9.86 8.77 -17.55
CA TYR A 67 10.48 8.44 -16.28
C TYR A 67 10.90 9.70 -15.52
N VAL A 68 10.65 9.72 -14.22
CA VAL A 68 11.04 10.82 -13.34
C VAL A 68 12.48 10.60 -12.87
N LYS A 69 13.32 11.64 -12.94
CA LYS A 69 14.66 11.59 -12.34
C LYS A 69 14.55 11.94 -10.85
N CYS A 70 14.85 10.97 -9.98
CA CYS A 70 14.65 11.12 -8.54
C CYS A 70 15.60 12.16 -7.93
N THR A 71 15.05 13.09 -7.15
CA THR A 71 15.82 14.14 -6.42
C THR A 71 15.93 13.83 -4.91
N ARG A 72 15.09 12.94 -4.39
CA ARG A 72 15.05 12.52 -2.98
C ARG A 72 16.33 11.80 -2.56
N ARG A 73 16.71 11.96 -1.29
CA ARG A 73 17.89 11.29 -0.70
C ARG A 73 17.66 9.80 -0.50
N TYR A 74 16.47 9.43 -0.04
CA TYR A 74 16.03 8.08 0.25
C TYR A 74 14.54 7.91 -0.12
N CYS A 75 14.11 6.67 -0.31
CA CYS A 75 12.72 6.29 -0.58
C CYS A 75 12.12 5.64 0.67
N THR A 76 10.95 6.11 1.12
CA THR A 76 10.41 5.76 2.45
C THR A 76 9.10 4.96 2.41
N CYS A 77 8.44 4.91 1.25
CA CYS A 77 7.20 4.20 1.09
C CYS A 77 7.47 2.86 0.41
N GLY A 78 7.00 1.75 0.99
CA GLY A 78 7.12 0.41 0.40
C GLY A 78 6.62 0.33 -1.04
N THR A 79 5.51 1.01 -1.33
CA THR A 79 4.96 1.06 -2.69
C THR A 79 5.84 1.84 -3.66
N ASP A 80 6.40 2.97 -3.22
CA ASP A 80 7.36 3.73 -4.03
C ASP A 80 8.66 2.95 -4.21
N MET A 81 9.10 2.18 -3.20
CA MET A 81 10.29 1.33 -3.25
C MET A 81 10.12 0.19 -4.26
N ALA A 82 8.93 -0.40 -4.36
CA ALA A 82 8.60 -1.46 -5.31
C ALA A 82 8.59 -1.00 -6.79
N LEU A 83 8.53 0.32 -7.07
CA LEU A 83 8.59 0.80 -8.45
C LEU A 83 9.90 0.45 -9.13
N ARG A 84 9.84 0.18 -10.44
CA ARG A 84 11.03 0.01 -11.25
C ARG A 84 11.88 1.26 -11.24
N LYS A 85 13.18 1.07 -11.01
CA LYS A 85 14.17 2.15 -11.01
C LYS A 85 15.40 1.67 -11.75
N PHE A 86 16.09 2.59 -12.43
CA PHE A 86 17.34 2.27 -13.09
C PHE A 86 18.29 3.47 -13.11
N LYS A 87 19.57 3.19 -12.87
CA LYS A 87 20.62 4.20 -12.65
C LYS A 87 20.83 5.07 -13.88
N ARG A 88 20.83 4.48 -15.07
CA ARG A 88 20.94 5.16 -16.38
C ARG A 88 19.91 4.57 -17.34
N LEU A 89 19.53 5.32 -18.39
CA LEU A 89 18.57 4.83 -19.40
C LEU A 89 18.98 3.48 -20.03
N LYS A 90 20.28 3.24 -20.24
CA LYS A 90 20.80 1.94 -20.71
C LYS A 90 20.47 0.78 -19.77
N ASN A 91 20.30 1.05 -18.47
CA ASN A 91 20.00 0.06 -17.44
C ASN A 91 18.50 -0.28 -17.38
N ARG A 92 17.66 0.30 -18.26
CA ARG A 92 16.23 -0.03 -18.33
C ARG A 92 16.03 -1.52 -18.58
N TYR A 93 16.82 -2.13 -19.46
CA TYR A 93 16.68 -3.56 -19.74
C TYR A 93 16.76 -4.41 -18.46
N GLN A 94 17.74 -4.12 -17.59
CA GLN A 94 17.91 -4.78 -16.30
C GLN A 94 16.78 -4.49 -15.30
N ALA A 95 15.94 -3.47 -15.50
CA ALA A 95 14.78 -3.25 -14.64
C ALA A 95 13.52 -3.98 -15.14
N TYR A 96 13.50 -4.44 -16.40
CA TYR A 96 12.36 -5.13 -17.02
C TYR A 96 12.62 -6.61 -17.26
N HIS A 97 13.89 -7.04 -17.26
CA HIS A 97 14.32 -8.40 -17.57
C HIS A 97 15.38 -8.85 -16.55
N ILE A 98 14.92 -9.17 -15.35
CA ILE A 98 15.77 -9.72 -14.29
C ILE A 98 15.60 -11.23 -14.23
N THR A 99 16.71 -11.96 -14.26
CA THR A 99 16.75 -13.37 -13.89
C THR A 99 17.06 -13.45 -12.39
N PRO A 100 16.21 -14.08 -11.57
CA PRO A 100 16.56 -14.38 -10.18
C PRO A 100 17.80 -15.27 -10.19
N VAL A 101 18.89 -14.79 -9.59
CA VAL A 101 20.05 -15.63 -9.29
C VAL A 101 20.22 -15.52 -7.79
N GLU A 102 19.89 -16.58 -7.06
CA GLU A 102 20.29 -16.67 -5.66
C GLU A 102 21.81 -16.77 -5.65
N VAL A 103 22.47 -15.72 -5.16
CA VAL A 103 23.92 -15.69 -4.96
C VAL A 103 24.14 -15.62 -3.45
N ASP A 104 25.00 -16.51 -2.93
CA ASP A 104 25.26 -16.66 -1.49
C ASP A 104 25.99 -15.46 -0.87
N GLU A 105 26.52 -14.54 -1.69
CA GLU A 105 27.31 -13.39 -1.23
C GLU A 105 26.69 -12.04 -1.63
N GLU A 106 26.67 -11.10 -0.67
CA GLU A 106 26.08 -9.77 -0.82
C GLU A 106 26.77 -8.94 -1.92
N PRO A 107 26.01 -8.25 -2.78
CA PRO A 107 26.62 -7.32 -3.70
C PRO A 107 27.00 -6.04 -2.93
N GLU A 108 28.27 -5.64 -3.01
CA GLU A 108 28.71 -4.30 -2.63
C GLU A 108 28.01 -3.22 -3.49
N ARG A 109 26.79 -2.76 -3.15
CA ARG A 109 26.07 -1.61 -3.77
C ARG A 109 26.15 -1.46 -5.31
N ASP A 110 26.48 -2.51 -6.06
CA ASP A 110 26.71 -2.47 -7.52
C ASP A 110 25.44 -2.81 -8.31
N TYR A 111 24.27 -2.59 -7.71
CA TYR A 111 23.02 -2.71 -8.42
C TYR A 111 22.78 -1.45 -9.28
N VAL A 112 22.17 -1.68 -10.45
CA VAL A 112 21.89 -0.63 -11.44
C VAL A 112 20.42 -0.52 -11.79
N ALA A 113 19.61 -1.43 -11.24
CA ALA A 113 18.19 -1.53 -11.43
C ALA A 113 17.52 -2.06 -10.15
N VAL A 114 16.25 -1.70 -9.96
CA VAL A 114 15.35 -2.19 -8.91
C VAL A 114 14.03 -2.52 -9.60
N GLN A 115 13.38 -3.60 -9.20
CA GLN A 115 12.03 -3.95 -9.62
C GLN A 115 11.27 -4.58 -8.45
N ASN A 116 9.96 -4.69 -8.60
CA ASN A 116 9.15 -5.51 -7.72
C ASN A 116 9.38 -7.00 -8.06
N HIS A 117 9.68 -7.81 -7.06
CA HIS A 117 9.79 -9.25 -7.21
C HIS A 117 8.45 -9.90 -6.83
N TYR A 118 7.56 -10.08 -7.82
CA TYR A 118 6.32 -10.83 -7.64
C TYR A 118 6.26 -11.96 -8.67
N GLN A 119 6.52 -13.19 -8.22
CA GLN A 119 6.29 -14.44 -8.97
C GLN A 119 6.82 -14.45 -10.42
N ASN A 120 7.92 -13.75 -10.71
CA ASN A 120 8.50 -13.60 -12.05
C ASN A 120 7.60 -12.91 -13.11
N GLU A 121 6.54 -12.22 -12.68
CA GLU A 121 5.64 -11.49 -13.57
C GLU A 121 5.80 -9.97 -13.42
N ILE A 122 5.50 -9.24 -14.50
CA ILE A 122 5.43 -7.78 -14.46
C ILE A 122 4.12 -7.42 -13.75
N PRO A 123 4.16 -6.80 -12.56
CA PRO A 123 2.92 -6.46 -11.86
C PRO A 123 2.13 -5.43 -12.68
N PRO A 124 0.78 -5.46 -12.61
CA PRO A 124 -0.06 -4.47 -13.25
C PRO A 124 0.24 -3.06 -12.75
N LYS A 125 -0.11 -2.05 -13.56
CA LYS A 125 -0.01 -0.64 -13.16
C LYS A 125 -0.78 -0.42 -11.86
N GLN A 126 -0.20 0.36 -10.94
CA GLN A 126 -0.73 0.58 -9.61
C GLN A 126 -1.44 1.93 -9.52
N VAL A 127 -2.55 1.96 -8.76
CA VAL A 127 -3.31 3.16 -8.44
C VAL A 127 -3.55 3.18 -6.94
N LEU A 128 -2.88 4.08 -6.25
CA LEU A 128 -3.09 4.35 -4.82
C LEU A 128 -4.07 5.50 -4.74
N TRP A 129 -5.17 5.31 -4.03
CA TRP A 129 -6.22 6.32 -4.00
C TRP A 129 -6.74 6.52 -2.58
N ASP A 130 -6.47 7.73 -2.07
CA ASP A 130 -7.13 8.25 -0.89
C ASP A 130 -8.54 8.72 -1.26
N LEU A 131 -9.57 7.95 -0.91
CA LEU A 131 -10.94 8.20 -1.36
C LEU A 131 -11.62 9.40 -0.70
N GLY A 132 -11.05 9.89 0.39
CA GLY A 132 -11.50 11.06 1.13
C GLY A 132 -10.69 11.19 2.41
N ARG A 133 -11.03 12.17 3.26
CA ARG A 133 -10.46 12.25 4.61
C ARG A 133 -11.46 11.84 5.69
N ARG A 134 -12.75 11.68 5.39
CA ARG A 134 -13.73 11.35 6.42
C ARG A 134 -13.42 10.01 7.08
N CYS A 135 -13.23 10.02 8.39
CA CYS A 135 -12.95 8.87 9.24
C CYS A 135 -13.82 8.92 10.50
N ASN A 136 -14.15 7.75 11.04
CA ASN A 136 -14.80 7.62 12.34
C ASN A 136 -13.81 7.64 13.52
N TYR A 137 -12.51 7.49 13.27
CA TYR A 137 -11.47 7.68 14.27
C TYR A 137 -10.87 9.09 14.20
N ALA A 138 -10.28 9.54 15.31
CA ALA A 138 -9.59 10.82 15.41
C ALA A 138 -8.23 10.64 16.09
N CYS A 139 -7.41 9.74 15.52
CA CYS A 139 -6.08 9.40 16.05
C CYS A 139 -5.21 10.64 16.22
N SER A 140 -4.58 10.77 17.38
CA SER A 140 -3.74 11.92 17.75
C SER A 140 -2.59 12.18 16.76
N TYR A 141 -2.13 11.14 16.08
CA TYR A 141 -1.06 11.15 15.08
C TYR A 141 -1.57 11.17 13.64
N CYS A 142 -2.88 11.27 13.38
CA CYS A 142 -3.35 11.33 12.00
C CYS A 142 -3.39 12.80 11.51
N PRO A 143 -2.64 13.18 10.47
CA PRO A 143 -2.61 14.57 10.03
C PRO A 143 -3.96 14.99 9.41
N PRO A 144 -4.39 16.26 9.57
CA PRO A 144 -5.65 16.76 8.99
C PRO A 144 -5.72 16.69 7.46
N ALA A 145 -4.57 16.59 6.80
CA ALA A 145 -4.48 16.40 5.36
C ALA A 145 -4.84 14.97 4.92
N THR A 146 -4.84 13.98 5.82
CA THR A 146 -5.17 12.58 5.50
C THR A 146 -6.48 12.12 6.13
N SER A 147 -6.90 12.74 7.25
CA SER A 147 -8.13 12.36 7.95
C SER A 147 -8.82 13.54 8.63
N ASN A 148 -10.16 13.52 8.69
CA ASN A 148 -11.01 14.39 9.50
C ASN A 148 -12.38 13.72 9.75
N ARG A 149 -13.26 14.36 10.52
CA ARG A 149 -14.60 13.79 10.86
C ARG A 149 -15.78 14.40 10.09
N TYR A 150 -15.53 15.40 9.26
CA TYR A 150 -16.59 16.29 8.76
C TYR A 150 -16.76 16.28 7.25
N GLU A 151 -15.75 15.89 6.47
CA GLU A 151 -15.87 15.86 5.01
C GLU A 151 -17.00 14.93 4.54
N ALA A 152 -17.65 15.32 3.45
CA ALA A 152 -18.62 14.46 2.78
C ALA A 152 -17.92 13.29 2.09
N HIS A 153 -18.61 12.15 2.03
CA HIS A 153 -18.15 11.04 1.21
C HIS A 153 -18.35 11.34 -0.28
N LYS A 154 -17.48 10.79 -1.11
CA LYS A 154 -17.67 10.77 -2.56
C LYS A 154 -18.83 9.83 -2.89
N THR A 155 -19.69 10.25 -3.82
CA THR A 155 -20.81 9.43 -4.30
C THR A 155 -20.31 8.32 -5.22
N LEU A 156 -21.06 7.23 -5.34
CA LEU A 156 -20.79 6.15 -6.29
C LEU A 156 -20.53 6.69 -7.70
N GLY A 157 -21.41 7.56 -8.21
CA GLY A 157 -21.26 8.13 -9.56
C GLY A 157 -19.95 8.91 -9.75
N SER A 158 -19.50 9.65 -8.73
CA SER A 158 -18.21 10.37 -8.79
C SER A 158 -17.03 9.40 -8.83
N LEU A 159 -17.08 8.31 -8.07
CA LEU A 159 -16.03 7.29 -8.02
C LEU A 159 -15.98 6.48 -9.31
N THR A 160 -17.14 6.03 -9.82
CA THR A 160 -17.29 5.32 -11.09
C THR A 160 -16.83 6.17 -12.29
N HIS A 161 -17.12 7.47 -12.30
CA HIS A 161 -16.61 8.40 -13.33
C HIS A 161 -15.09 8.49 -13.31
N ALA A 162 -14.49 8.69 -12.13
CA ALA A 162 -13.05 8.73 -11.97
C ALA A 162 -12.38 7.40 -12.36
N MET A 163 -13.01 6.26 -12.03
CA MET A 163 -12.55 4.94 -12.47
C MET A 163 -12.50 4.83 -14.01
N THR A 164 -13.54 5.27 -14.71
CA THR A 164 -13.55 5.31 -16.18
C THR A 164 -12.44 6.20 -16.74
N ASN A 165 -12.14 7.35 -16.11
CA ASN A 165 -11.04 8.20 -16.56
C ASN A 165 -9.67 7.54 -16.36
N ILE A 166 -9.48 6.80 -15.26
CA ILE A 166 -8.27 6.00 -14.99
C ILE A 166 -8.08 4.92 -16.06
N GLU A 167 -9.13 4.17 -16.38
CA GLU A 167 -9.08 3.12 -17.41
C GLU A 167 -8.70 3.70 -18.76
N ASN A 168 -9.34 4.80 -19.17
CA ASN A 168 -9.12 5.40 -20.47
C ASN A 168 -7.74 6.07 -20.60
N SER A 169 -7.27 6.72 -19.53
CA SER A 169 -6.09 7.59 -19.61
C SER A 169 -4.79 6.90 -19.17
N PHE A 170 -4.87 5.98 -18.20
CA PHE A 170 -3.71 5.38 -17.57
C PHE A 170 -3.57 3.88 -17.86
N LEU A 171 -4.63 3.10 -17.61
CA LEU A 171 -4.57 1.65 -17.81
C LEU A 171 -4.61 1.27 -19.28
N LYS A 172 -5.42 1.96 -20.09
CA LYS A 172 -5.56 1.76 -21.55
C LYS A 172 -5.87 0.31 -21.93
N GLY A 173 -6.81 -0.28 -21.19
CA GLY A 173 -7.25 -1.67 -21.39
C GLY A 173 -6.45 -2.72 -20.63
N ASP A 174 -5.34 -2.35 -19.96
CA ASP A 174 -4.56 -3.27 -19.13
C ASP A 174 -5.22 -3.52 -17.76
N VAL A 175 -4.86 -4.64 -17.13
CA VAL A 175 -5.17 -4.89 -15.71
C VAL A 175 -4.48 -3.82 -14.84
N GLY A 176 -5.18 -3.41 -13.79
CA GLY A 176 -4.73 -2.42 -12.82
C GLY A 176 -4.82 -2.98 -11.41
N LYS A 177 -3.89 -2.55 -10.54
CA LYS A 177 -3.94 -2.82 -9.10
C LYS A 177 -4.34 -1.55 -8.35
N PHE A 178 -5.49 -1.59 -7.71
CA PHE A 178 -6.06 -0.50 -6.93
C PHE A 178 -5.81 -0.74 -5.45
N ILE A 179 -5.27 0.28 -4.78
CA ILE A 179 -5.05 0.30 -3.35
C ILE A 179 -5.88 1.47 -2.79
N PHE A 180 -7.01 1.14 -2.18
CA PHE A 180 -7.95 2.12 -1.63
C PHE A 180 -7.62 2.39 -0.16
N GLY A 181 -7.47 3.68 0.16
CA GLY A 181 -7.22 4.20 1.49
C GLY A 181 -7.82 5.60 1.67
N GLY A 182 -7.23 6.41 2.53
CA GLY A 182 -7.70 7.76 2.88
C GLY A 182 -8.93 7.75 3.79
N GLY A 183 -8.87 8.53 4.89
CA GLY A 183 -9.92 8.52 5.90
C GLY A 183 -10.21 7.10 6.40
N GLU A 184 -11.50 6.71 6.44
CA GLU A 184 -11.92 5.31 6.54
C GLU A 184 -12.80 4.95 5.33
N PRO A 185 -12.28 4.19 4.33
CA PRO A 185 -13.04 3.88 3.12
C PRO A 185 -14.38 3.20 3.40
N THR A 186 -14.41 2.25 4.33
CA THR A 186 -15.61 1.44 4.61
C THR A 186 -16.73 2.22 5.29
N MET A 187 -16.47 3.44 5.77
CA MET A 187 -17.49 4.35 6.28
C MET A 187 -18.36 4.95 5.18
N ASN A 188 -17.84 5.06 3.95
CA ASN A 188 -18.63 5.53 2.82
C ASN A 188 -19.71 4.49 2.48
N PRO A 189 -21.01 4.85 2.52
CA PRO A 189 -22.10 3.91 2.22
C PRO A 189 -22.01 3.30 0.82
N ASP A 190 -21.43 4.03 -0.14
CA ASP A 190 -21.30 3.59 -1.54
C ASP A 190 -20.03 2.75 -1.79
N PHE A 191 -19.16 2.56 -0.79
CA PHE A 191 -17.83 2.00 -1.01
C PHE A 191 -17.86 0.52 -1.44
N LEU A 192 -18.71 -0.29 -0.84
CA LEU A 192 -18.82 -1.70 -1.22
C LEU A 192 -19.30 -1.86 -2.67
N ASP A 193 -20.30 -1.07 -3.07
CA ASP A 193 -20.82 -1.07 -4.44
C ASP A 193 -19.77 -0.55 -5.43
N PHE A 194 -18.98 0.45 -5.03
CA PHE A 194 -17.83 0.89 -5.81
C PHE A 194 -16.77 -0.21 -5.99
N VAL A 195 -16.42 -0.95 -4.93
CA VAL A 195 -15.48 -2.08 -5.04
C VAL A 195 -16.03 -3.17 -5.97
N LYS A 196 -17.34 -3.44 -5.92
CA LYS A 196 -18.02 -4.37 -6.84
C LYS A 196 -17.98 -3.86 -8.29
N ASP A 197 -18.20 -2.57 -8.52
CA ASP A 197 -18.05 -1.94 -9.84
C ASP A 197 -16.64 -2.13 -10.39
N VAL A 198 -15.60 -1.79 -9.61
CA VAL A 198 -14.20 -1.95 -10.03
C VAL A 198 -13.86 -3.42 -10.31
N HIS A 199 -14.35 -4.35 -9.49
CA HIS A 199 -14.12 -5.79 -9.70
C HIS A 199 -14.84 -6.34 -10.94
N GLY A 200 -16.01 -5.78 -11.28
CA GLY A 200 -16.82 -6.20 -12.43
C GLY A 200 -16.37 -5.63 -13.77
N ARG A 201 -15.46 -4.64 -13.77
CA ARG A 201 -14.88 -4.08 -14.99
C ARG A 201 -13.91 -5.08 -15.62
N VAL A 202 -14.06 -5.29 -16.93
CA VAL A 202 -13.28 -6.25 -17.72
C VAL A 202 -12.23 -5.50 -18.55
N PRO A 203 -10.93 -5.66 -18.23
CA PRO A 203 -9.85 -5.04 -18.98
C PRO A 203 -9.81 -5.56 -20.43
N ALA A 204 -9.79 -4.66 -21.40
CA ALA A 204 -9.85 -5.01 -22.83
C ALA A 204 -8.68 -5.90 -23.31
N ASN A 205 -7.48 -5.72 -22.73
CA ASN A 205 -6.28 -6.48 -23.09
C ASN A 205 -6.16 -7.80 -22.31
N SER A 206 -6.94 -7.99 -21.24
CA SER A 206 -6.92 -9.17 -20.38
C SER A 206 -8.35 -9.58 -19.97
N PRO A 207 -9.20 -10.03 -20.92
CA PRO A 207 -10.64 -10.23 -20.68
C PRO A 207 -10.99 -11.37 -19.71
N LYS A 208 -10.00 -12.12 -19.23
CA LYS A 208 -10.14 -13.21 -18.26
C LYS A 208 -9.64 -12.84 -16.86
N GLU A 209 -9.11 -11.63 -16.69
CA GLU A 209 -8.52 -11.17 -15.43
C GLU A 209 -9.24 -9.92 -14.96
N ASN A 210 -9.55 -9.87 -13.66
CA ASN A 210 -10.16 -8.70 -13.05
C ASN A 210 -9.07 -7.75 -12.54
N HIS A 211 -9.43 -6.49 -12.32
CA HIS A 211 -8.57 -5.59 -11.56
C HIS A 211 -8.26 -6.16 -10.17
N TRP A 212 -7.02 -5.95 -9.73
CA TRP A 212 -6.58 -6.35 -8.40
C TRP A 212 -6.97 -5.25 -7.42
N ILE A 213 -7.69 -5.58 -6.36
CA ILE A 213 -8.17 -4.59 -5.39
C ILE A 213 -7.60 -4.92 -4.02
N HIS A 214 -7.09 -3.89 -3.35
CA HIS A 214 -6.63 -3.93 -1.98
C HIS A 214 -7.24 -2.77 -1.20
N VAL A 215 -7.71 -3.02 0.01
CA VAL A 215 -8.34 -2.01 0.86
C VAL A 215 -7.61 -1.92 2.19
N THR A 216 -7.23 -0.69 2.57
CA THR A 216 -6.77 -0.38 3.92
C THR A 216 -7.93 0.18 4.73
N THR A 217 -8.20 -0.40 5.91
CA THR A 217 -9.32 -0.06 6.79
C THR A 217 -8.87 -0.08 8.25
N ASN A 218 -9.54 0.65 9.12
CA ASN A 218 -9.33 0.63 10.58
C ASN A 218 -10.09 -0.50 11.30
N GLY A 219 -10.81 -1.36 10.56
CA GLY A 219 -11.50 -2.52 11.12
C GLY A 219 -12.81 -2.22 11.85
N SER A 220 -13.37 -1.01 11.68
CA SER A 220 -14.53 -0.56 12.46
C SER A 220 -15.89 -1.09 12.02
N ARG A 221 -16.02 -1.80 10.89
CA ARG A 221 -17.28 -2.48 10.48
C ARG A 221 -17.45 -3.82 11.22
N LEU A 222 -18.61 -4.45 11.02
CA LEU A 222 -18.92 -5.77 11.58
C LEU A 222 -18.40 -6.90 10.65
N PRO A 223 -18.27 -8.14 11.16
CA PRO A 223 -17.76 -9.26 10.37
C PRO A 223 -18.43 -9.44 9.01
N ASP A 224 -19.77 -9.39 8.95
CA ASP A 224 -20.54 -9.59 7.71
C ASP A 224 -20.10 -8.65 6.57
N TYR A 225 -19.78 -7.39 6.90
CA TYR A 225 -19.33 -6.43 5.90
C TYR A 225 -17.98 -6.86 5.29
N TYR A 226 -17.05 -7.31 6.13
CA TYR A 226 -15.72 -7.73 5.67
C TYR A 226 -15.76 -9.10 4.98
N LEU A 227 -16.65 -10.00 5.40
CA LEU A 227 -16.91 -11.29 4.74
C LEU A 227 -17.44 -11.11 3.32
N GLU A 228 -18.24 -10.07 3.07
CA GLU A 228 -18.64 -9.71 1.71
C GLU A 228 -17.50 -9.00 0.95
N LEU A 229 -16.81 -8.05 1.57
CA LEU A 229 -15.75 -7.28 0.92
C LEU A 229 -14.57 -8.14 0.46
N ILE A 230 -14.16 -9.14 1.25
CA ILE A 230 -12.99 -9.99 0.94
C ILE A 230 -13.18 -10.82 -0.35
N ARG A 231 -14.43 -11.02 -0.79
CA ARG A 231 -14.73 -11.70 -2.06
C ARG A 231 -14.18 -10.93 -3.26
N TYR A 232 -13.99 -9.61 -3.11
CA TYR A 232 -13.59 -8.70 -4.16
C TYR A 232 -12.17 -8.13 -3.98
N ALA A 233 -11.71 -7.99 -2.73
CA ALA A 233 -10.46 -7.31 -2.40
C ALA A 233 -9.60 -8.03 -1.34
N GLY A 234 -8.28 -7.86 -1.42
CA GLY A 234 -7.40 -8.07 -0.27
C GLY A 234 -7.57 -6.98 0.77
N LEU A 235 -7.35 -7.30 2.05
CA LEU A 235 -7.63 -6.41 3.17
C LEU A 235 -6.39 -6.18 4.03
N THR A 236 -6.11 -4.91 4.35
CA THR A 236 -5.18 -4.52 5.41
C THR A 236 -5.93 -3.78 6.50
N PHE A 237 -5.86 -4.32 7.72
CA PHE A 237 -6.42 -3.72 8.91
C PHE A 237 -5.35 -2.91 9.64
N SER A 238 -5.54 -1.60 9.78
CA SER A 238 -4.69 -0.74 10.60
C SER A 238 -5.27 -0.66 12.00
N VAL A 239 -4.56 -1.21 12.99
CA VAL A 239 -4.98 -1.19 14.39
C VAL A 239 -4.49 0.09 15.04
N HIS A 240 -5.44 0.85 15.57
CA HIS A 240 -5.19 2.12 16.25
C HIS A 240 -5.61 2.00 17.73
N PHE A 241 -4.65 1.87 18.64
CA PHE A 241 -4.92 1.60 20.04
C PHE A 241 -5.70 2.69 20.81
N GLU A 242 -5.89 3.87 20.22
CA GLU A 242 -6.74 4.93 20.78
C GLU A 242 -8.24 4.65 20.59
N PHE A 243 -8.62 3.81 19.61
CA PHE A 243 -10.02 3.67 19.18
C PHE A 243 -10.48 2.24 18.90
N TYR A 244 -9.57 1.31 18.53
CA TYR A 244 -9.99 -0.05 18.20
C TYR A 244 -10.64 -0.75 19.40
N GLN A 245 -11.56 -1.68 19.11
CA GLN A 245 -12.21 -2.49 20.14
C GLN A 245 -11.74 -3.92 20.00
N LYS A 246 -10.85 -4.35 20.89
CA LYS A 246 -10.17 -5.65 20.81
C LYS A 246 -11.12 -6.84 20.61
N PRO A 247 -12.23 -7.02 21.38
CA PRO A 247 -13.12 -8.17 21.19
C PRO A 247 -13.75 -8.20 19.79
N LYS A 248 -14.29 -7.07 19.34
CA LYS A 248 -14.88 -6.92 18.01
C LYS A 248 -13.84 -7.13 16.90
N PHE A 249 -12.63 -6.62 17.10
CA PHE A 249 -11.55 -6.78 16.14
C PHE A 249 -11.15 -8.25 15.97
N LEU A 250 -10.99 -8.98 17.09
CA LEU A 250 -10.71 -10.41 17.07
C LEU A 250 -11.85 -11.21 16.42
N GLU A 251 -13.11 -10.82 16.65
CA GLU A 251 -14.27 -11.42 15.99
C GLU A 251 -14.23 -11.25 14.46
N VAL A 252 -13.91 -10.05 13.98
CA VAL A 252 -13.75 -9.76 12.54
C VAL A 252 -12.63 -10.62 11.94
N ILE A 253 -11.45 -10.63 12.54
CA ILE A 253 -10.30 -11.37 12.01
C ILE A 253 -10.55 -12.88 12.07
N GLY A 254 -11.09 -13.38 13.18
CA GLY A 254 -11.42 -14.80 13.33
C GLY A 254 -12.45 -15.28 12.31
N SER A 255 -13.49 -14.48 12.05
CA SER A 255 -14.50 -14.78 11.04
C SER A 255 -13.89 -14.87 9.63
N LEU A 256 -12.99 -13.94 9.30
CA LEU A 256 -12.31 -13.93 8.00
C LEU A 256 -11.34 -15.10 7.83
N ALA A 257 -10.53 -15.41 8.85
CA ALA A 257 -9.60 -16.53 8.83
C ALA A 257 -10.36 -17.86 8.65
N GLN A 258 -11.47 -18.04 9.38
CA GLN A 258 -12.31 -19.22 9.26
C GLN A 258 -13.01 -19.31 7.88
N ALA A 259 -13.49 -18.19 7.34
CA ALA A 259 -14.10 -18.17 6.01
C ALA A 259 -13.10 -18.54 4.92
N LYS A 260 -11.88 -17.98 4.97
CA LYS A 260 -10.82 -18.34 4.01
C LYS A 260 -10.44 -19.80 4.11
N ALA A 261 -10.26 -20.34 5.32
CA ALA A 261 -9.94 -21.75 5.54
C ALA A 261 -10.97 -22.72 4.92
N LYS A 262 -12.23 -22.30 4.78
CA LYS A 262 -13.33 -23.11 4.22
C LYS A 262 -13.57 -22.90 2.72
N ASP A 263 -13.25 -21.72 2.18
CA ASP A 263 -13.52 -21.38 0.78
C ASP A 263 -12.21 -21.24 -0.02
N PRO A 264 -11.91 -22.19 -0.92
CA PRO A 264 -10.74 -22.13 -1.81
C PRO A 264 -10.68 -20.84 -2.64
N ASN A 265 -11.83 -20.24 -2.98
CA ASN A 265 -11.89 -19.00 -3.75
C ASN A 265 -11.44 -17.77 -2.95
N LEU A 266 -11.25 -17.90 -1.64
CA LEU A 266 -10.76 -16.83 -0.77
C LEU A 266 -9.29 -17.04 -0.36
N GLN A 267 -8.68 -18.20 -0.63
CA GLN A 267 -7.32 -18.53 -0.16
C GLN A 267 -6.27 -17.51 -0.62
N TRP A 268 -6.33 -17.10 -1.88
CA TRP A 268 -5.47 -16.07 -2.49
C TRP A 268 -5.73 -14.63 -2.01
N ARG A 269 -6.80 -14.35 -1.25
CA ARG A 269 -7.12 -13.00 -0.76
C ARG A 269 -6.26 -12.64 0.44
N TYR A 270 -5.40 -11.65 0.30
CA TYR A 270 -4.52 -11.21 1.39
C TYR A 270 -5.31 -10.66 2.59
N ILE A 271 -4.90 -11.02 3.80
CA ILE A 271 -5.30 -10.37 5.05
C ILE A 271 -4.01 -9.96 5.79
N GLY A 272 -3.83 -8.66 5.99
CA GLY A 272 -2.72 -8.11 6.77
C GLY A 272 -3.24 -7.31 7.96
N ILE A 273 -2.66 -7.52 9.13
CA ILE A 273 -2.92 -6.73 10.32
C ILE A 273 -1.69 -5.86 10.55
N ARG A 274 -1.85 -4.55 10.44
CA ARG A 274 -0.81 -3.58 10.70
C ARG A 274 -1.07 -2.89 12.04
N ILE A 275 -0.24 -3.17 13.04
CA ILE A 275 -0.39 -2.61 14.39
C ILE A 275 0.42 -1.32 14.49
N MET A 276 -0.27 -0.19 14.68
CA MET A 276 0.37 1.11 14.89
C MET A 276 0.70 1.25 16.38
N VAL A 277 1.97 1.16 16.75
CA VAL A 277 2.41 1.09 18.16
C VAL A 277 2.95 2.45 18.63
N PRO A 278 2.24 3.19 19.49
CA PRO A 278 2.79 4.35 20.18
C PRO A 278 3.91 3.95 21.16
N PRO A 279 4.83 4.87 21.49
CA PRO A 279 5.83 4.62 22.53
C PRO A 279 5.19 4.19 23.86
N GLY A 280 5.78 3.20 24.52
CA GLY A 280 5.31 2.65 25.80
C GLY A 280 4.16 1.66 25.70
N ARG A 281 3.72 1.28 24.49
CA ARG A 281 2.60 0.34 24.27
C ARG A 281 3.02 -0.98 23.62
N GLY A 282 4.31 -1.31 23.62
CA GLY A 282 4.81 -2.61 23.12
C GLY A 282 4.13 -3.83 23.75
N GLY A 283 3.90 -3.82 25.07
CA GLY A 283 3.23 -4.93 25.76
C GLY A 283 1.79 -5.17 25.29
N GLU A 284 1.07 -4.10 24.95
CA GLU A 284 -0.28 -4.21 24.38
C GLU A 284 -0.26 -4.73 22.94
N ALA A 285 0.75 -4.34 22.15
CA ALA A 285 0.99 -4.90 20.83
C ALA A 285 1.27 -6.40 20.89
N GLN A 286 2.14 -6.83 21.79
CA GLN A 286 2.43 -8.26 22.00
C GLN A 286 1.16 -9.01 22.43
N SER A 287 0.41 -8.49 23.40
CA SER A 287 -0.85 -9.12 23.83
C SER A 287 -1.87 -9.25 22.70
N LEU A 288 -1.95 -8.28 21.80
CA LEU A 288 -2.82 -8.39 20.62
C LEU A 288 -2.30 -9.43 19.62
N ILE A 289 -0.98 -9.50 19.39
CA ILE A 289 -0.37 -10.52 18.53
C ILE A 289 -0.65 -11.92 19.06
N ASP A 290 -0.49 -12.14 20.36
CA ASP A 290 -0.74 -13.43 21.00
C ASP A 290 -2.21 -13.86 20.82
N ASP A 291 -3.15 -12.92 21.05
CA ASP A 291 -4.58 -13.21 20.88
C ASP A 291 -4.95 -13.45 19.41
N LEU A 292 -4.31 -12.75 18.45
CA LEU A 292 -4.51 -12.99 17.03
C LEU A 292 -4.01 -14.38 16.63
N LYS A 293 -2.80 -14.77 17.07
CA LYS A 293 -2.21 -16.08 16.82
C LYS A 293 -2.99 -17.22 17.49
N ALA A 294 -3.70 -16.93 18.57
CA ALA A 294 -4.60 -17.89 19.21
C ALA A 294 -5.91 -18.14 18.41
N LEU A 295 -6.24 -17.29 17.41
CA LEU A 295 -7.42 -17.52 16.58
C LEU A 295 -7.21 -18.71 15.64
N PRO A 296 -8.23 -19.59 15.47
CA PRO A 296 -8.14 -20.70 14.53
C PRO A 296 -7.81 -20.24 13.10
N HIS A 297 -6.85 -20.93 12.47
CA HIS A 297 -6.38 -20.69 11.10
C HIS A 297 -5.72 -19.32 10.88
N PHE A 298 -5.40 -18.55 11.92
CA PHE A 298 -4.81 -17.22 11.73
C PHE A 298 -3.49 -17.28 10.96
N ASP A 299 -2.53 -18.08 11.43
CA ASP A 299 -1.18 -18.17 10.82
C ASP A 299 -1.22 -18.70 9.37
N ASP A 300 -2.25 -19.47 9.02
CA ASP A 300 -2.44 -19.97 7.65
C ASP A 300 -3.08 -18.94 6.71
N GLN A 301 -3.80 -17.95 7.26
CA GLN A 301 -4.74 -17.12 6.49
C GLN A 301 -4.48 -15.61 6.60
N ALA A 302 -3.66 -15.17 7.54
CA ALA A 302 -3.38 -13.76 7.77
C ALA A 302 -1.94 -13.53 8.24
N VAL A 303 -1.46 -12.31 8.05
CA VAL A 303 -0.14 -11.89 8.54
C VAL A 303 -0.27 -10.68 9.44
N VAL A 304 0.61 -10.58 10.44
CA VAL A 304 0.70 -9.43 11.33
C VAL A 304 2.03 -8.72 11.15
N ASN A 305 1.97 -7.40 11.01
CA ASN A 305 3.12 -6.51 10.91
C ASN A 305 2.99 -5.41 11.96
N VAL A 306 4.08 -5.09 12.64
CA VAL A 306 4.11 -4.03 13.65
C VAL A 306 4.77 -2.79 13.04
N SER A 307 4.26 -1.61 13.34
CA SER A 307 4.81 -0.35 12.84
C SER A 307 4.95 0.65 13.98
N PRO A 308 6.17 1.18 14.22
CA PRO A 308 6.34 2.27 15.17
C PRO A 308 5.63 3.53 14.66
N LEU A 309 5.05 4.29 15.58
CA LEU A 309 4.59 5.64 15.32
C LEU A 309 5.76 6.61 15.46
N LEU A 310 6.17 7.19 14.34
CA LEU A 310 7.18 8.24 14.31
C LEU A 310 6.53 9.58 14.64
N GLU A 311 7.22 10.44 15.38
CA GLU A 311 6.79 11.82 15.60
C GLU A 311 6.76 12.57 14.25
N PHE A 312 5.67 13.30 13.98
CA PHE A 312 5.54 14.07 12.74
C PHE A 312 6.46 15.28 12.75
N SER A 313 7.35 15.39 11.75
CA SER A 313 7.99 16.66 11.41
C SER A 313 6.98 17.54 10.64
N PRO A 314 6.80 18.83 11.02
CA PRO A 314 5.84 19.74 10.39
C PRO A 314 5.99 19.91 8.87
N ASN A 315 7.15 19.53 8.30
CA ASN A 315 7.51 19.83 6.91
C ASN A 315 7.30 18.68 5.93
N TYR A 316 6.62 17.58 6.31
CA TYR A 316 6.44 16.39 5.44
C TYR A 316 7.75 15.74 4.93
N GLU A 317 8.90 16.18 5.42
CA GLU A 317 10.15 15.45 5.31
C GLU A 317 10.13 14.42 6.44
N PHE A 318 9.81 13.17 6.10
CA PHE A 318 10.07 12.05 6.99
C PHE A 318 11.59 11.95 7.18
N ASP A 319 12.13 12.67 8.15
CA ASP A 319 13.54 12.58 8.50
C ASP A 319 13.79 11.29 9.28
N PHE A 320 13.94 10.19 8.55
CA PHE A 320 14.35 8.90 9.12
C PHE A 320 15.80 8.94 9.67
N GLU A 321 16.61 9.97 9.34
CA GLU A 321 17.95 10.16 9.90
C GLU A 321 17.90 10.92 11.24
N SER A 322 16.87 11.75 11.49
CA SER A 322 16.70 12.46 12.77
C SER A 322 15.69 11.75 13.69
N LYS A 323 16.24 10.82 14.48
CA LYS A 323 15.61 10.19 15.65
C LYS A 323 14.47 9.23 15.32
N MET A 324 14.75 7.92 15.36
CA MET A 324 13.76 7.03 16.00
C MET A 324 13.34 7.72 17.31
N PRO A 325 12.05 7.79 17.64
CA PRO A 325 11.63 8.43 18.87
C PRO A 325 12.47 7.86 20.00
N THR A 326 13.20 8.72 20.73
CA THR A 326 14.04 8.33 21.89
C THR A 326 13.21 7.75 23.03
N SER A 327 11.95 7.40 22.76
CA SER A 327 10.88 6.98 23.63
C SER A 327 10.54 5.49 23.50
N TYR A 328 11.11 4.74 22.55
CA TYR A 328 10.92 3.29 22.47
C TYR A 328 11.98 2.53 23.28
N SER A 329 11.53 1.57 24.07
CA SER A 329 12.38 0.65 24.83
C SER A 329 13.04 -0.39 23.90
N ALA A 330 14.13 -1.02 24.35
CA ALA A 330 14.78 -2.09 23.59
C ALA A 330 13.85 -3.28 23.29
N GLN A 331 12.92 -3.58 24.21
CA GLN A 331 11.89 -4.60 24.02
C GLN A 331 10.91 -4.22 22.90
N GLU A 332 10.56 -2.95 22.79
CA GLU A 332 9.70 -2.46 21.70
C GLU A 332 10.42 -2.47 20.36
N LEU A 333 11.71 -2.13 20.33
CA LEU A 333 12.51 -2.21 19.11
C LEU A 333 12.57 -3.66 18.58
N ALA A 334 12.72 -4.65 19.46
CA ALA A 334 12.69 -6.06 19.10
C ALA A 334 11.33 -6.56 18.57
N LEU A 335 10.24 -5.81 18.74
CA LEU A 335 8.94 -6.11 18.12
C LEU A 335 8.83 -5.60 16.68
N PHE A 336 9.73 -4.70 16.28
CA PHE A 336 9.74 -4.07 14.95
C PHE A 336 10.74 -4.72 13.99
N ASP A 337 11.68 -5.50 14.52
CA ASP A 337 12.59 -6.39 13.80
C ASP A 337 11.89 -7.72 13.45
#